data_AF-A0A9E2N6A7-F1
#
_entry.id   AF-A0A9E2N6A7-F1
#
_cell.length_a   1.000
_cell.length_b   1.000
_cell.length_c   1.000
_cell.angle_alpha   90.00
_cell.angle_beta   90.00
_cell.angle_gamma   90.00
#
_symmetry.space_group_name_H-M   'P 1'
#
loop_
_entity.id
_entity.type
_entity.pdbx_description
1 polymer ?
#
loop_
_entity_poly.entity_id
_entity_poly.type
_entity_poly.pdbx_seq_one_letter_code
_entity_poly.pdbx_strand_id
1 'polypeptide(L)'
;MPKLGDWAYMDATALARLVRDKEVTPLELLEETIERIELVNPAINAVVTPMYDQARAVASGPLPQGPFAGVPFLLKDLLAAYAGVPMTCGSSLLAGLVPD
;
A
#
# COMPACT_ATOMS: atom_id res chain seq x y z
N MET A 1 -1.69 20.86 8.54
CA MET A 1 -1.82 19.63 7.73
C MET A 1 -0.71 19.67 6.70
N PRO A 2 0.19 18.67 6.67
CA PRO A 2 1.13 18.56 5.55
C PRO A 2 0.30 18.54 4.27
N LYS A 3 0.67 19.38 3.30
CA LYS A 3 0.05 19.35 1.97
C LYS A 3 0.56 18.08 1.28
N LEU A 4 -0.31 17.39 0.54
CA LEU A 4 0.09 16.37 -0.46
C LEU A 4 1.43 16.78 -1.07
N GLY A 5 2.50 16.01 -0.87
CA GLY A 5 3.75 16.27 -1.58
C GLY A 5 5.07 15.97 -0.88
N ASP A 6 5.14 15.92 0.45
CA ASP A 6 6.44 15.73 1.12
C ASP A 6 6.81 14.25 1.27
N TRP A 7 5.86 13.38 1.64
CA TRP A 7 6.17 11.98 1.96
C TRP A 7 6.39 11.11 0.73
N ALA A 8 5.75 11.45 -0.39
CA ALA A 8 5.84 10.67 -1.61
C ALA A 8 7.24 10.61 -2.25
N TYR A 9 8.16 11.49 -1.83
CA TYR A 9 9.56 11.48 -2.25
C TYR A 9 10.52 10.98 -1.17
N MET A 10 9.98 10.57 -0.02
CA MET A 10 10.75 9.93 1.06
C MET A 10 10.84 8.42 0.79
N ASP A 11 11.99 7.83 1.11
CA ASP A 11 12.13 6.37 1.08
C ASP A 11 11.41 5.71 2.27
N ALA A 12 11.25 4.39 2.20
CA ALA A 12 10.59 3.62 3.25
C ALA A 12 11.28 3.74 4.63
N THR A 13 12.60 3.98 4.67
CA THR A 13 13.33 4.13 5.93
C THR A 13 13.00 5.46 6.61
N ALA A 14 12.89 6.53 5.82
CA ALA A 14 12.47 7.84 6.29
C ALA A 14 10.99 7.82 6.71
N LEU A 15 10.10 7.18 5.95
CA LEU A 15 8.70 7.00 6.33
C LEU A 15 8.54 6.18 7.62
N ALA A 16 9.28 5.07 7.74
CA ALA A 16 9.28 4.25 8.97
C ALA A 16 9.73 5.05 10.19
N ARG A 17 10.69 5.98 10.01
CA ARG A 17 11.10 6.89 11.07
C ARG A 17 9.95 7.80 11.50
N LEU A 18 9.25 8.44 10.57
CA LEU A 18 8.11 9.30 10.91
C LEU A 18 7.03 8.55 11.70
N VAL A 19 6.70 7.32 11.30
CA VAL A 19 5.72 6.48 12.00
C VAL A 19 6.19 6.13 13.41
N ARG A 20 7.45 5.68 13.54
CA ARG A 20 8.04 5.31 14.85
C ARG A 20 8.13 6.49 15.80
N ASP A 21 8.53 7.65 15.29
CA ASP A 21 8.68 8.89 16.04
C ASP A 21 7.31 9.57 16.29
N LYS A 22 6.21 8.97 15.80
CA LYS A 22 4.80 9.40 15.93
C LYS A 22 4.52 10.78 15.31
N GLU A 23 5.30 11.16 14.31
CA GLU A 23 5.07 12.36 13.51
C GLU A 23 3.90 12.17 12.52
N VAL A 24 3.63 10.92 12.14
CA VAL A 24 2.50 10.49 11.33
C VAL A 24 1.97 9.16 11.84
N THR A 25 0.67 8.94 11.77
CA THR A 25 0.07 7.62 12.02
C THR A 25 0.12 6.73 10.77
N PRO A 26 0.16 5.39 10.91
CA PRO A 26 0.08 4.48 9.76
C PRO A 26 -1.13 4.73 8.85
N LEU A 27 -2.27 5.10 9.44
CA LEU A 27 -3.49 5.40 8.70
C LEU A 27 -3.37 6.71 7.91
N GLU A 28 -2.83 7.78 8.50
CA GLU A 28 -2.58 9.04 7.76
C GLU A 28 -1.62 8.84 6.59
N LEU A 29 -0.53 8.09 6.80
CA LEU A 29 0.43 7.77 5.74
C LEU A 29 -0.22 6.92 4.63
N LEU A 30 -1.10 5.99 4.99
CA LEU A 30 -1.85 5.19 4.04
C LEU A 30 -2.82 6.03 3.22
N GLU A 31 -3.60 6.92 3.84
CA GLU A 31 -4.56 7.76 3.10
C GLU A 31 -3.85 8.68 2.11
N GLU A 32 -2.74 9.33 2.48
CA GLU A 32 -1.97 10.15 1.52
C GLU A 32 -1.42 9.28 0.36
N THR A 33 -1.00 8.05 0.66
CA THR A 33 -0.55 7.10 -0.37
C THR A 33 -1.68 6.75 -1.33
N ILE A 34 -2.88 6.47 -0.81
CA ILE A 34 -4.08 6.16 -1.62
C ILE A 34 -4.45 7.35 -2.50
N GLU A 35 -4.52 8.56 -1.93
CA GLU A 35 -4.82 9.80 -2.68
C GLU A 35 -3.84 10.01 -3.84
N ARG A 36 -2.54 9.74 -3.62
CA ARG A 36 -1.53 9.81 -4.68
C ARG A 36 -1.72 8.73 -5.74
N ILE A 37 -2.04 7.49 -5.35
CA ILE A 37 -2.33 6.42 -6.31
C ILE A 37 -3.54 6.82 -7.16
N GLU A 38 -4.63 7.28 -6.56
CA GLU A 38 -5.82 7.72 -7.30
C GLU A 38 -5.54 8.87 -8.27
N LEU A 39 -4.65 9.79 -7.90
CA LEU A 39 -4.22 10.89 -8.75
C LEU A 39 -3.36 10.43 -9.95
N VAL A 40 -2.40 9.52 -9.73
CA VAL A 40 -1.35 9.19 -10.72
C VAL A 40 -1.65 7.92 -11.52
N ASN A 41 -2.27 6.91 -10.90
CA ASN A 41 -2.49 5.60 -11.50
C ASN A 41 -3.30 5.63 -12.81
N PRO A 42 -4.29 6.52 -13.02
CA PRO A 42 -5.00 6.60 -14.30
C PRO A 42 -4.07 6.84 -15.51
N ALA A 43 -2.91 7.47 -15.31
CA ALA A 43 -1.95 7.76 -16.38
C ALA A 43 -0.95 6.62 -16.65
N ILE A 44 -0.68 5.75 -15.66
CA ILE A 44 0.41 4.77 -15.72
C ILE A 44 -0.02 3.31 -15.53
N ASN A 45 -1.23 3.09 -15.00
CA ASN A 45 -1.81 1.77 -14.74
C ASN A 45 -0.88 0.82 -13.95
N ALA A 46 -0.29 1.32 -12.87
CA ALA A 46 0.65 0.57 -12.03
C ALA A 46 -0.02 -0.33 -10.98
N VAL A 47 -1.15 0.12 -10.41
CA VAL A 47 -1.96 -0.64 -9.44
C VAL A 47 -3.17 -1.21 -10.19
N VAL A 48 -3.14 -2.53 -10.41
CA VAL A 48 -4.19 -3.24 -11.17
C VAL A 48 -5.31 -3.79 -10.31
N THR A 49 -5.03 -4.02 -9.03
CA THR A 49 -5.99 -4.52 -8.03
C THR A 49 -5.87 -3.66 -6.77
N PRO A 50 -6.75 -2.67 -6.57
CA PRO A 50 -6.78 -1.88 -5.33
C PRO A 50 -7.13 -2.77 -4.12
N MET A 51 -6.40 -2.60 -3.03
CA MET A 51 -6.62 -3.29 -1.74
C MET A 51 -6.84 -2.30 -0.59
N TYR A 52 -7.45 -1.15 -0.88
CA TYR A 52 -7.49 -0.01 0.03
C TYR A 52 -8.24 -0.32 1.32
N ASP A 53 -9.36 -1.02 1.24
CA ASP A 53 -10.16 -1.35 2.43
C ASP A 53 -9.43 -2.35 3.34
N GLN A 54 -8.76 -3.35 2.75
CA GLN A 54 -7.90 -4.27 3.50
C GLN A 54 -6.74 -3.51 4.16
N ALA A 55 -6.09 -2.60 3.43
CA ALA A 55 -4.99 -1.81 3.96
C ALA A 55 -5.43 -0.89 5.11
N ARG A 56 -6.60 -0.25 4.99
CA ARG A 56 -7.21 0.58 6.04
C ARG A 56 -7.52 -0.21 7.30
N ALA A 57 -8.09 -1.41 7.13
CA ALA A 57 -8.37 -2.31 8.25
C ALA A 57 -7.09 -2.70 9.01
N VAL A 58 -6.00 -3.00 8.29
CA VAL A 58 -4.69 -3.31 8.89
C VAL A 58 -4.10 -2.07 9.58
N ALA A 59 -4.08 -0.91 8.92
CA ALA A 59 -3.47 0.32 9.43
C ALA A 59 -4.21 0.89 10.66
N SER A 60 -5.51 0.59 10.80
CA SER A 60 -6.32 0.99 11.96
C SER A 60 -6.15 0.05 13.17
N GLY A 61 -5.55 -1.13 12.96
CA GLY A 61 -5.37 -2.16 13.96
C GLY A 61 -3.99 -2.17 14.62
N PRO A 62 -3.74 -3.10 15.56
CA PRO A 62 -2.41 -3.33 16.10
C PRO A 62 -1.49 -3.86 15.00
N LEU A 63 -0.37 -3.16 14.80
CA LEU A 63 0.65 -3.55 13.84
C LEU A 63 1.73 -4.42 14.50
N PRO A 64 2.33 -5.37 13.75
CA PRO A 64 3.46 -6.14 14.25
C PRO A 64 4.65 -5.22 14.53
N GLN A 65 5.53 -5.65 15.44
CA GLN A 65 6.81 -4.98 15.64
C GLN A 65 7.73 -5.26 14.45
N GLY A 66 8.39 -4.22 13.95
CA GLY A 66 9.32 -4.36 12.83
C GLY A 66 9.87 -3.02 12.35
N PRO A 67 10.97 -3.04 11.58
CA PRO A 67 11.64 -1.83 11.12
C PRO A 67 10.78 -0.97 10.16
N PHE A 68 9.75 -1.55 9.54
CA PHE A 68 8.84 -0.87 8.63
C PHE A 68 7.37 -0.96 9.08
N ALA A 69 7.12 -1.18 10.37
CA ALA A 69 5.77 -1.22 10.91
C ALA A 69 5.02 0.09 10.55
N GLY A 70 3.92 -0.03 9.81
CA GLY A 70 3.07 1.08 9.39
C GLY A 70 3.46 1.78 8.10
N VAL A 71 4.47 1.29 7.37
CA VAL A 71 4.82 1.82 6.03
C VAL A 71 4.03 1.07 4.94
N PRO A 72 3.23 1.77 4.10
CA PRO A 72 2.57 1.16 2.96
C PRO A 72 3.56 0.64 1.90
N PHE A 73 3.20 -0.44 1.22
CA PHE A 73 3.96 -0.96 0.08
C PHE A 73 3.02 -1.55 -0.98
N LEU A 74 3.53 -1.70 -2.21
CA LEU A 74 2.80 -2.36 -3.29
C LEU A 74 3.21 -3.82 -3.39
N LEU A 75 2.22 -4.71 -3.48
CA LEU A 75 2.43 -6.12 -3.73
C LEU A 75 2.43 -6.37 -5.24
N LYS A 76 3.47 -7.03 -5.76
CA LYS A 76 3.51 -7.38 -7.18
C LYS A 76 2.48 -8.48 -7.44
N ASP A 77 1.63 -8.27 -8.45
CA ASP A 77 0.72 -9.29 -8.99
C ASP A 77 1.49 -10.37 -9.80
N LEU A 78 2.47 -11.00 -9.17
CA LEU A 78 3.31 -12.06 -9.72
C LEU A 78 4.07 -12.73 -8.58
N LEU A 79 3.86 -14.03 -8.37
CA LEU A 79 4.56 -14.89 -7.39
C LEU A 79 4.35 -14.54 -5.90
N ALA A 80 3.63 -13.47 -5.58
CA ALA A 80 3.33 -13.05 -4.22
C ALA A 80 1.83 -13.12 -3.97
N ALA A 81 1.33 -14.32 -3.66
CA ALA A 81 -0.08 -14.56 -3.42
C ALA A 81 -0.55 -13.85 -2.13
N TYR A 82 -1.75 -13.26 -2.19
CA TYR A 82 -2.47 -12.77 -1.04
C TYR A 82 -3.82 -13.48 -1.01
N ALA A 83 -4.10 -14.20 0.08
CA ALA A 83 -5.32 -14.99 0.25
C ALA A 83 -6.58 -14.15 -0.01
N GLY A 84 -7.46 -14.63 -0.88
CA GLY A 84 -8.72 -13.97 -1.22
C GLY A 84 -8.59 -12.75 -2.15
N VAL A 85 -7.41 -12.45 -2.69
CA VAL A 85 -7.19 -11.34 -3.64
C VAL A 85 -6.78 -11.92 -5.00
N PRO A 86 -7.35 -11.43 -6.13
CA PRO A 86 -6.99 -11.92 -7.45
C PRO A 86 -5.48 -11.83 -7.73
N MET A 87 -4.91 -12.93 -8.25
CA MET A 87 -3.52 -12.98 -8.72
C MET A 87 -3.46 -13.34 -10.21
N THR A 88 -3.37 -12.34 -11.09
CA THR A 88 -3.50 -12.56 -12.54
C THR A 88 -2.17 -12.87 -13.23
N CYS A 89 -1.04 -12.57 -12.59
CA CYS A 89 0.28 -12.69 -13.18
C CYS A 89 0.40 -11.96 -14.54
N GLY A 90 -0.42 -10.94 -14.79
CA GLY A 90 -0.49 -10.25 -16.08
C GLY A 90 -0.95 -11.13 -17.26
N SER A 91 -1.65 -12.23 -17.01
CA SER A 91 -2.07 -13.20 -18.03
C SER A 91 -3.58 -13.39 -18.03
N SER A 92 -4.21 -13.30 -19.21
CA SER A 92 -5.65 -13.57 -19.37
C SER A 92 -6.04 -15.00 -18.97
N LEU A 93 -5.12 -15.96 -19.07
CA LEU A 93 -5.34 -17.34 -18.62
C LEU A 93 -5.66 -17.41 -17.12
N LEU A 94 -5.11 -16.48 -16.33
CA LEU A 94 -5.19 -16.46 -14.87
C LEU A 94 -6.13 -15.36 -14.35
N ALA A 95 -6.95 -14.75 -15.20
CA ALA A 95 -7.83 -13.64 -14.82
C ALA A 95 -8.81 -13.98 -13.68
N GLY A 96 -9.16 -15.26 -13.51
CA GLY A 96 -10.04 -15.74 -12.43
C GLY A 96 -9.33 -16.41 -11.26
N LEU A 97 -7.99 -16.39 -11.21
CA LEU A 97 -7.24 -17.04 -10.13
C LEU A 97 -7.34 -16.20 -8.85
N VAL A 98 -7.90 -16.80 -7.80
CA VAL A 98 -7.91 -16.25 -6.44
C VAL A 98 -7.26 -17.28 -5.52
N PRO A 99 -6.07 -17.00 -4.95
CA PRO A 99 -5.41 -17.89 -4.00
C PRO A 99 -6.19 -18.01 -2.69
N ASP A 100 -6.11 -19.20 -2.08
CA ASP A 100 -6.65 -19.50 -0.74
C ASP A 100 -5.79 -18.89 0.40
#